data_AF-A0A1G7PB68-F1
#
_entry.id   AF-A0A1G7PB68-F1
#
_cell.length_a   1.000
_cell.length_b   1.000
_cell.length_c   1.000
_cell.angle_alpha   90.00
_cell.angle_beta   90.00
_cell.angle_gamma   90.00
#
_symmetry.space_group_name_H-M   'P 1'
#
loop_
_entity.id
_entity.type
_entity.pdbx_description
1 polymer ?
#
loop_
_entity_poly.entity_id
_entity_poly.type
_entity_poly.pdbx_seq_one_letter_code
_entity_poly.pdbx_strand_id
1 'polypeptide(L)' 'MHRRRVEPSSAPRSAVPERVRYLHAVAAARVSAAKPSSEQQIADIVRVTVDDEVDTRTFEAIVTDVSGDHLR' A
#
# COMPACT_ATOMS: atom_id res chain seq x y z
N MET A 1 -2.67 30.66 15.78
CA MET A 1 -3.22 29.49 15.05
C MET A 1 -2.39 29.25 13.79
N HIS A 2 -1.22 28.61 13.89
CA HIS A 2 -0.38 28.35 12.72
C HIS A 2 -0.81 27.04 12.06
N ARG A 3 -1.48 27.16 10.91
CA ARG A 3 -1.89 26.03 10.08
C ARG A 3 -0.62 25.40 9.50
N ARG A 4 -0.19 24.25 10.03
CA ARG A 4 0.91 23.46 9.44
C ARG A 4 0.52 23.08 8.02
N ARG A 5 1.10 23.76 7.04
CA ARG A 5 1.12 23.32 5.65
C ARG A 5 2.06 22.11 5.61
N VAL A 6 1.49 20.92 5.51
CA VAL A 6 2.26 19.70 5.23
C VAL A 6 2.66 19.82 3.76
N GLU A 7 3.93 20.08 3.51
CA GLU A 7 4.47 20.00 2.15
C GLU A 7 4.43 18.53 1.71
N PRO A 8 3.96 18.22 0.48
CA PRO A 8 4.09 16.87 -0.05
C PRO A 8 5.58 16.60 -0.20
N SER A 9 6.10 15.73 0.66
CA SER A 9 7.49 15.30 0.63
C SER A 9 7.74 14.59 -0.70
N SER A 10 8.33 15.31 -1.66
CA SER A 10 8.94 14.72 -2.84
C SER A 10 10.19 13.98 -2.39
N ALA A 11 10.01 12.77 -1.86
CA ALA A 11 11.12 11.90 -1.53
C ALA A 11 11.88 11.53 -2.82
N PRO A 12 13.21 11.47 -2.80
CA PRO A 12 14.01 11.20 -3.99
C PRO A 12 13.75 9.77 -4.51
N ARG A 13 13.60 9.62 -5.82
CA ARG A 13 13.22 8.36 -6.52
C ARG A 13 14.20 7.18 -6.35
N SER A 14 15.31 7.32 -5.61
CA SER A 14 16.13 6.18 -5.16
C SER A 14 15.60 5.53 -3.88
N ALA A 15 14.68 6.18 -3.16
CA ALA A 15 13.94 5.62 -2.02
C ALA A 15 12.76 4.72 -2.45
N VAL A 16 12.56 4.52 -3.76
CA VAL A 16 11.42 3.75 -4.31
C VAL A 16 11.35 2.33 -3.75
N PRO A 17 12.46 1.55 -3.66
CA PRO A 17 12.37 0.19 -3.10
C PRO A 17 12.01 0.16 -1.61
N GLU A 18 12.59 1.05 -0.80
CA GLU A 18 12.25 1.14 0.63
C GLU A 18 10.82 1.62 0.83
N ARG A 19 10.38 2.58 0.01
CA ARG A 19 9.00 3.08 0.03
C ARG A 19 8.01 1.98 -0.35
N VAL A 20 8.29 1.21 -1.40
CA VAL A 20 7.46 0.06 -1.80
C VAL A 20 7.39 -0.98 -0.68
N ARG A 21 8.51 -1.31 -0.03
CA ARG A 21 8.52 -2.22 1.14
C ARG A 21 7.68 -1.68 2.30
N TYR A 22 7.79 -0.38 2.59
CA TYR A 22 6.98 0.25 3.62
C TYR A 22 5.49 0.19 3.27
N LEU A 23 5.13 0.53 2.03
CA LEU A 23 3.75 0.50 1.56
C LEU A 23 3.17 -0.92 1.61
N HIS A 24 3.96 -1.93 1.22
CA HIS A 24 3.61 -3.34 1.34
C HIS A 24 3.32 -3.71 2.80
N ALA A 25 4.22 -3.39 3.73
CA ALA A 25 4.03 -3.71 5.14
C ALA A 25 2.78 -3.02 5.75
N VAL A 26 2.53 -1.76 5.38
CA VAL A 26 1.32 -1.04 5.81
C VAL A 26 0.06 -1.68 5.21
N ALA A 27 0.10 -2.05 3.94
CA ALA A 27 -1.03 -2.68 3.27
C ALA A 27 -1.35 -4.04 3.89
N ALA A 28 -0.35 -4.88 4.14
CA ALA A 28 -0.51 -6.17 4.82
C ALA A 28 -1.13 -6.01 6.22
N ALA A 29 -0.63 -5.05 7.01
CA ALA A 29 -1.18 -4.77 8.34
C ALA A 29 -2.66 -4.32 8.28
N ARG A 30 -3.01 -3.47 7.30
CA ARG A 30 -4.39 -3.00 7.09
C ARG A 30 -5.32 -4.12 6.63
N VAL A 31 -4.87 -4.95 5.71
CA VAL A 31 -5.62 -6.11 5.25
C VAL A 31 -5.86 -7.09 6.39
N SER A 32 -4.84 -7.39 7.19
CA SER A 32 -4.96 -8.24 8.37
C SER A 32 -6.01 -7.70 9.36
N ALA A 33 -6.01 -6.39 9.61
CA ALA A 33 -7.00 -5.75 10.47
C ALA A 33 -8.43 -5.77 9.89
N ALA A 34 -8.56 -5.64 8.57
CA ALA A 34 -9.85 -5.58 7.88
C ALA A 34 -10.51 -6.96 7.68
N LYS A 35 -9.73 -8.06 7.69
CA LYS A 35 -10.21 -9.43 7.46
C LYS A 35 -11.08 -9.56 6.19
N PRO A 36 -10.55 -9.22 5.01
CA PRO A 36 -11.30 -9.31 3.77
C PRO A 36 -11.63 -10.77 3.45
N SER A 37 -12.72 -10.97 2.71
CA SER A 37 -13.20 -12.27 2.25
C SER A 37 -12.97 -12.50 0.75
N SER A 38 -12.33 -11.55 0.06
CA SER A 38 -12.09 -11.62 -1.38
C SER A 38 -10.86 -10.82 -1.79
N GLU A 39 -10.25 -11.24 -2.91
CA GLU A 39 -9.11 -10.56 -3.51
C GLU A 39 -9.46 -9.11 -3.91
N GLN A 40 -10.69 -8.87 -4.36
CA GLN A 40 -11.16 -7.53 -4.71
C GLN A 40 -11.10 -6.57 -3.52
N GLN A 41 -11.52 -7.01 -2.32
CA GLN A 41 -11.44 -6.19 -1.12
C GLN A 41 -9.98 -5.93 -0.71
N ILE A 42 -9.08 -6.90 -0.91
CA ILE A 42 -7.64 -6.71 -0.70
C ILE A 42 -7.12 -5.63 -1.66
N ALA A 43 -7.44 -5.74 -2.95
CA ALA A 43 -7.03 -4.77 -3.96
C ALA A 43 -7.49 -3.35 -3.63
N ASP A 44 -8.72 -3.18 -3.14
CA ASP A 44 -9.25 -1.87 -2.75
C ASP A 44 -8.53 -1.30 -1.52
N ILE A 45 -8.24 -2.12 -0.51
CA ILE A 45 -7.45 -1.70 0.67
C ILE A 45 -6.02 -1.31 0.27
N VAL A 46 -5.38 -2.11 -0.58
CA VAL A 46 -4.03 -1.83 -1.09
C VAL A 46 -4.06 -0.54 -1.89
N ARG A 47 -5.05 -0.32 -2.76
CA ARG A 47 -5.17 0.90 -3.59
C ARG A 47 -5.25 2.16 -2.75
N VAL A 48 -6.07 2.16 -1.70
CA VAL A 48 -6.16 3.29 -0.74
C VAL A 48 -4.87 3.47 0.06
N THR A 49 -4.07 2.42 0.21
CA THR A 49 -2.82 2.46 0.97
C THR A 49 -1.65 3.00 0.15
N VAL A 50 -1.59 2.66 -1.13
CA VAL A 50 -0.47 3.05 -2.01
C VAL A 50 -0.68 4.37 -2.73
N ASP A 51 -1.91 4.90 -2.82
CA ASP A 51 -2.23 6.24 -3.36
C ASP A 51 -1.49 6.58 -4.68
N ASP A 52 -1.51 5.67 -5.66
CA ASP A 52 -0.80 5.78 -6.95
C ASP A 52 0.74 5.98 -6.85
N GLU A 53 1.34 5.80 -5.67
CA GLU A 53 2.79 5.88 -5.46
C GLU A 53 3.55 4.73 -6.14
N VAL A 54 2.86 3.69 -6.60
CA VAL A 54 3.44 2.50 -7.25
C VAL A 54 2.81 2.28 -8.61
N ASP A 55 3.61 1.76 -9.55
CA ASP A 55 3.09 1.35 -10.86
C ASP A 55 2.18 0.11 -10.76
N THR A 56 1.40 -0.12 -11.81
CA THR A 56 0.42 -1.22 -11.87
C THR A 56 1.03 -2.59 -11.58
N ARG A 57 2.26 -2.88 -12.04
CA ARG A 57 2.88 -4.19 -11.77
C ARG A 57 3.27 -4.34 -10.32
N THR A 58 3.81 -3.28 -9.71
CA THR A 58 4.14 -3.27 -8.29
C THR A 58 2.87 -3.40 -7.43
N PHE A 59 1.79 -2.70 -7.81
CA PHE A 59 0.47 -2.86 -7.18
C PHE A 59 -0.02 -4.31 -7.24
N GLU A 60 -0.04 -4.92 -8.44
CA GLU A 60 -0.47 -6.32 -8.64
C GLU A 60 0.37 -7.31 -7.82
N ALA A 61 1.68 -7.08 -7.73
CA ALA A 61 2.58 -7.91 -6.93
C ALA A 61 2.24 -7.84 -5.43
N ILE A 62 1.96 -6.63 -4.89
CA ILE A 62 1.55 -6.47 -3.50
C ILE A 62 0.21 -7.16 -3.24
N VAL A 63 -0.78 -6.99 -4.13
CA VAL A 63 -2.10 -7.63 -4.00
C VAL A 63 -1.97 -9.15 -4.01
N THR A 64 -1.18 -9.71 -4.92
CA THR A 64 -0.98 -11.16 -5.06
C THR A 64 -0.36 -11.76 -3.79
N ASP A 65 0.68 -11.11 -3.28
CA ASP A 65 1.39 -11.55 -2.08
C ASP A 65 0.48 -11.52 -0.84
N VAL A 66 -0.17 -10.37 -0.60
CA VAL A 66 -1.09 -10.20 0.54
C VAL A 66 -2.31 -11.12 0.46
N SER A 67 -2.83 -11.38 -0.74
CA SER A 67 -3.93 -12.32 -0.96
C SER A 67 -3.53 -13.75 -0.65
N GLY A 68 -2.31 -14.15 -1.01
CA GLY A 68 -1.76 -15.46 -0.66
C GLY A 68 -1.71 -15.71 0.85
N ASP A 69 -1.44 -14.67 1.64
CA ASP A 69 -1.36 -14.76 3.10
C ASP A 69 -2.73 -14.78 3.79
N HIS A 70 -3.77 -14.21 3.20
CA HIS A 70 -5.06 -13.95 3.88
C HIS A 70 -6.26 -14.72 3.34
N LEU A 71 -6.20 -15.21 2.10
CA LEU A 71 -7.31 -15.94 1.45
C LEU A 71 -7.04 -17.44 1.30
N ARG A 72 -5.90 -17.92 1.80
CA ARG A 72 -5.55 -19.35 1.83
C ARG A 72 -6.18 -20.07 3.01
#